data_AF-M8C7Y0-F1
#
_entry.id   AF-M8C7Y0-F1
#
_cell.length_a   1.000
_cell.length_b   1.000
_cell.length_c   1.000
_cell.angle_alpha   90.00
_cell.angle_beta   90.00
_cell.angle_gamma   90.00
#
_symmetry.space_group_name_H-M   'P 1'
#
loop_
_entity.id
_entity.type
_entity.pdbx_description
1 polymer ?
#
loop_
_entity_poly.entity_id
_entity_poly.type
_entity_poly.pdbx_seq_one_letter_code
_entity_poly.pdbx_strand_id
1 'polypeptide(L)'
;MRALVDTHRRFMDLSVVYTNDSVWAEHSIHIMELLLVEEKYKVVGFNLEYTHARAGSRPKVAVAPMCVRHHVLVYHYYLSTRPCEGVASKEHEKDSLVHLAEAIIDPYYRDMKDSSNKDKCAWHSAWMEKLDKAHVVYAAKEAYTSYDMYRRIIDMRKSLLPQNS
;
A
#
# COMPACT_ATOMS: atom_id res chain seq x y z
N MET A 1 6.59 5.75 13.46
CA MET A 1 5.61 6.85 13.53
C MET A 1 4.21 6.24 13.47
N ARG A 2 3.27 6.73 14.29
CA ARG A 2 1.84 6.41 14.15
C ARG A 2 1.11 7.62 13.59
N ALA A 3 0.24 7.43 12.62
CA ALA A 3 -0.53 8.51 11.99
C ALA A 3 -1.96 8.06 11.70
N LEU A 4 -2.89 9.01 11.76
CA LEU A 4 -4.23 8.87 11.17
C LEU A 4 -4.21 9.49 9.78
N VAL A 5 -4.71 8.75 8.80
CA VAL A 5 -4.74 9.18 7.40
C VAL A 5 -6.16 9.12 6.88
N ASP A 6 -6.69 10.27 6.49
CA ASP A 6 -8.03 10.41 5.93
C ASP A 6 -8.14 9.73 4.56
N THR A 7 -9.30 9.13 4.31
CA THR A 7 -9.66 8.47 3.05
C THR A 7 -10.84 9.21 2.39
N HIS A 8 -10.97 9.11 1.06
CA HIS A 8 -12.05 9.80 0.32
C HIS A 8 -13.47 9.45 0.83
N ARG A 9 -13.65 8.33 1.54
CA ARG A 9 -14.85 8.10 2.35
C ARG A 9 -14.74 8.96 3.62
N ARG A 10 -15.56 10.03 3.67
CA ARG A 10 -15.69 11.07 4.73
C ARG A 10 -15.82 10.62 6.20
N PHE A 11 -15.56 9.35 6.57
CA PHE A 11 -15.73 8.83 7.93
C PHE A 11 -14.74 7.71 8.35
N MET A 12 -13.62 7.50 7.63
CA MET A 12 -12.69 6.41 7.98
C MET A 12 -11.22 6.83 7.93
N ASP A 13 -10.63 7.03 9.11
CA ASP A 13 -9.19 7.23 9.28
C ASP A 13 -8.44 5.88 9.24
N LEU A 14 -7.37 5.81 8.43
CA LEU A 14 -6.43 4.69 8.47
C LEU A 14 -5.50 4.83 9.67
N SER A 15 -5.37 3.75 10.45
CA SER A 15 -4.37 3.60 11.50
C SER A 15 -3.05 3.14 10.88
N VAL A 16 -2.14 4.09 10.64
CA VAL A 16 -0.88 3.84 9.94
C VAL A 16 0.27 3.66 10.91
N VAL A 17 1.00 2.55 10.77
CA VAL A 17 2.27 2.26 11.43
C VAL A 17 3.38 2.34 10.39
N TYR A 18 4.21 3.38 10.46
CA TYR A 18 5.44 3.48 9.69
C TYR A 18 6.63 3.08 10.56
N THR A 19 7.38 2.06 10.12
CA THR A 19 8.52 1.51 10.86
C THR A 19 9.58 0.91 9.93
N ASN A 20 10.83 0.94 10.37
CA ASN A 20 11.94 0.13 9.85
C ASN A 20 12.44 -0.89 10.90
N ASP A 21 11.80 -0.93 12.06
CA ASP A 21 12.07 -1.90 13.12
C ASP A 21 11.23 -3.17 12.88
N SER A 22 11.92 -4.31 12.77
CA SER A 22 11.30 -5.61 12.49
C SER A 22 10.37 -6.08 13.60
N VAL A 23 10.62 -5.74 14.87
CA VAL A 23 9.75 -6.12 16.00
C VAL A 23 8.40 -5.42 15.89
N TRP A 24 8.42 -4.13 15.53
CA TRP A 24 7.20 -3.38 15.29
C TRP A 24 6.47 -3.82 14.02
N ALA A 25 7.22 -4.22 12.98
CA ALA A 25 6.64 -4.78 11.77
C ALA A 25 5.92 -6.11 12.07
N GLU A 26 6.58 -7.03 12.80
CA GLU A 26 5.99 -8.29 13.25
C GLU A 26 4.73 -8.08 14.10
N HIS A 27 4.78 -7.16 15.06
CA HIS A 27 3.62 -6.82 15.88
C HIS A 27 2.44 -6.28 15.04
N SER A 28 2.73 -5.45 14.03
CA SER A 28 1.70 -4.99 13.10
C SER A 28 1.15 -6.11 12.21
N ILE A 29 1.98 -7.05 11.76
CA ILE A 29 1.54 -8.24 11.01
C ILE A 29 0.64 -9.10 11.90
N HIS A 30 1.00 -9.32 13.16
CA HIS A 30 0.17 -10.06 14.10
C HIS A 30 -1.21 -9.42 14.30
N ILE A 31 -1.29 -8.08 14.41
CA ILE A 31 -2.57 -7.35 14.44
C ILE A 31 -3.36 -7.62 13.15
N MET A 32 -2.71 -7.59 11.98
CA MET A 32 -3.36 -7.89 10.70
C MET A 32 -3.90 -9.33 10.66
N GLU A 33 -3.17 -10.31 11.16
CA GLU A 33 -3.63 -11.70 11.26
C GLU A 33 -4.89 -11.82 12.13
N LEU A 34 -4.91 -11.15 13.28
CA LEU A 34 -6.10 -11.11 14.15
C LEU A 34 -7.30 -10.47 13.43
N LEU A 35 -7.08 -9.35 12.73
CA LEU A 35 -8.13 -8.70 11.95
C LEU A 35 -8.60 -9.59 10.80
N LEU A 36 -7.70 -10.34 10.17
CA LEU A 36 -8.05 -11.29 9.11
C LEU A 36 -8.98 -12.39 9.62
N VAL A 37 -8.89 -12.83 10.89
CA VAL A 37 -9.82 -13.83 11.47
C VAL A 37 -11.28 -13.37 11.39
N GLU A 38 -11.53 -12.08 11.58
CA GLU A 38 -12.88 -11.50 11.48
C GLU A 38 -13.29 -11.13 10.04
N GLU A 39 -12.31 -10.91 9.16
CA GLU A 39 -12.57 -10.45 7.80
C GLU A 39 -13.21 -11.53 6.93
N LYS A 40 -14.37 -11.20 6.36
CA LYS A 40 -15.17 -12.09 5.50
C LYS A 40 -14.37 -12.64 4.31
N TYR A 41 -13.54 -11.80 3.70
CA TYR A 41 -12.87 -12.14 2.44
C TYR A 41 -11.40 -12.55 2.61
N LYS A 42 -10.84 -12.48 3.83
CA LYS A 42 -9.45 -12.84 4.13
C LYS A 42 -8.43 -12.19 3.18
N VAL A 43 -8.60 -10.89 2.92
CA VAL A 43 -7.78 -10.14 1.94
C VAL A 43 -6.85 -9.17 2.64
N VAL A 44 -5.64 -9.08 2.10
CA VAL A 44 -4.62 -8.10 2.48
C VAL A 44 -4.37 -7.20 1.27
N GLY A 45 -4.48 -5.89 1.46
CA GLY A 45 -3.98 -4.90 0.50
C GLY A 45 -2.46 -4.84 0.57
N PHE A 46 -1.79 -4.77 -0.58
CA PHE A 46 -0.34 -4.86 -0.67
C PHE A 46 0.17 -4.00 -1.81
N ASN A 47 1.23 -3.24 -1.56
CA ASN A 47 1.98 -2.53 -2.58
C ASN A 47 3.49 -2.66 -2.34
N LEU A 48 4.31 -2.40 -3.37
CA LEU A 48 5.77 -2.33 -3.28
C LEU A 48 6.28 -1.04 -3.92
N GLU A 49 7.07 -0.29 -3.16
CA GLU A 49 7.87 0.81 -3.68
C GLU A 49 9.32 0.38 -3.83
N TYR A 50 9.97 0.85 -4.88
CA TYR A 50 11.31 0.43 -5.26
C TYR A 50 12.31 1.56 -5.19
N THR A 51 13.57 1.22 -4.95
CA THR A 51 14.70 2.15 -5.10
C THR A 51 14.79 2.65 -6.54
N HIS A 52 15.23 3.88 -6.74
CA HIS A 52 15.53 4.40 -8.07
C HIS A 52 16.53 3.49 -8.81
N ALA A 53 16.24 3.16 -10.08
CA ALA A 53 17.14 2.36 -10.91
C ALA A 53 18.47 3.10 -11.13
N ARG A 54 19.60 2.52 -10.74
CA ARG A 54 20.93 3.02 -11.14
C ARG A 54 21.39 2.24 -12.37
N ALA A 55 22.13 2.90 -13.27
CA ALA A 55 22.66 2.27 -14.48
C ALA A 55 23.37 0.94 -14.15
N GLY A 56 22.91 -0.15 -14.76
CA GLY A 56 23.47 -1.50 -14.54
C GLY A 56 22.99 -2.25 -13.29
N SER A 57 22.02 -1.72 -12.52
CA SER A 57 21.51 -2.38 -11.31
C SER A 57 19.98 -2.53 -11.31
N ARG A 58 19.50 -3.64 -10.72
CA ARG A 58 18.06 -3.90 -10.56
C ARG A 58 17.51 -3.08 -9.38
N PRO A 59 16.35 -2.41 -9.54
CA PRO A 59 15.62 -1.81 -8.43
C PRO A 59 15.35 -2.84 -7.33
N LYS A 60 15.63 -2.46 -6.08
CA LYS A 60 15.31 -3.27 -4.90
C LYS A 60 14.03 -2.74 -4.27
N VAL A 61 13.30 -3.60 -3.58
CA VAL A 61 12.17 -3.16 -2.76
C VAL A 61 12.69 -2.25 -1.66
N ALA A 62 12.12 -1.06 -1.58
CA ALA A 62 12.45 -0.07 -0.58
C ALA A 62 11.43 -0.03 0.55
N VAL A 63 10.14 -0.05 0.20
CA VAL A 63 9.03 0.01 1.15
C VAL A 63 7.96 -0.99 0.73
N ALA A 64 7.36 -1.72 1.67
CA ALA A 64 6.18 -2.54 1.40
C ALA A 64 5.02 -2.09 2.28
N PRO A 65 4.09 -1.30 1.72
CA PRO A 65 2.83 -0.98 2.36
C PRO A 65 1.88 -2.18 2.35
N MET A 66 1.28 -2.48 3.51
CA MET A 66 0.32 -3.56 3.71
C MET A 66 -0.89 -3.05 4.46
N CYS A 67 -2.08 -3.58 4.16
CA CYS A 67 -3.32 -3.14 4.78
C CYS A 67 -4.29 -4.30 5.03
N VAL A 68 -4.89 -4.31 6.22
CA VAL A 68 -6.10 -5.08 6.52
C VAL A 68 -7.09 -4.14 7.22
N ARG A 69 -8.30 -4.04 6.67
CA ARG A 69 -9.33 -3.08 7.11
C ARG A 69 -8.77 -1.65 7.09
N HIS A 70 -8.62 -1.03 8.25
CA HIS A 70 -8.05 0.31 8.40
C HIS A 70 -6.67 0.29 9.06
N HIS A 71 -6.13 -0.89 9.41
CA HIS A 71 -4.78 -1.00 9.91
C HIS A 71 -3.81 -1.10 8.74
N VAL A 72 -2.82 -0.21 8.72
CA VAL A 72 -1.84 -0.12 7.64
C VAL A 72 -0.43 -0.18 8.23
N LEU A 73 0.40 -1.06 7.68
CA LEU A 73 1.82 -1.12 7.95
C LEU A 73 2.56 -0.58 6.74
N VAL A 74 3.35 0.48 6.92
CA VAL A 74 4.33 0.95 5.94
C VAL A 74 5.70 0.49 6.45
N TYR A 75 6.13 -0.70 6.00
CA TYR A 75 7.41 -1.25 6.43
C TYR A 75 8.53 -0.83 5.48
N HIS A 76 9.54 -0.16 6.02
CA HIS A 76 10.67 0.36 5.27
C HIS A 76 11.82 -0.67 5.24
N TYR A 77 11.81 -1.53 4.23
CA TYR A 77 12.81 -2.59 4.02
C TYR A 77 14.22 -2.04 3.82
N TYR A 78 14.37 -0.99 3.00
CA TYR A 78 15.69 -0.43 2.65
C TYR A 78 16.48 0.05 3.88
N LEU A 79 15.79 0.61 4.87
CA LEU A 79 16.37 1.11 6.12
C LEU A 79 16.23 0.12 7.27
N SER A 80 15.81 -1.12 7.01
CA SER A 80 15.61 -2.10 8.07
C SER A 80 16.92 -2.54 8.69
N THR A 81 16.92 -2.70 10.01
CA THR A 81 18.08 -3.16 10.79
C THR A 81 18.35 -4.65 10.64
N ARG A 82 17.42 -5.41 10.04
CA ARG A 82 17.55 -6.83 9.72
C ARG A 82 17.01 -7.11 8.30
N PRO A 83 17.78 -7.77 7.42
CA PRO A 83 17.25 -8.19 6.13
C PRO A 83 16.13 -9.22 6.34
N CYS A 84 14.94 -8.94 5.82
CA CYS A 84 13.89 -9.96 5.68
C CYS A 84 14.04 -10.63 4.30
N GLU A 85 14.32 -11.93 4.26
CA GLU A 85 14.62 -12.68 3.02
C GLU A 85 13.38 -12.99 2.14
N GLY A 86 12.20 -12.45 2.45
CA GLY A 86 10.93 -12.87 1.85
C GLY A 86 10.45 -12.13 0.60
N VAL A 87 11.05 -10.99 0.22
CA VAL A 87 10.54 -10.16 -0.89
C VAL A 87 11.51 -10.14 -2.06
N ALA A 88 11.31 -11.06 -3.01
CA ALA A 88 12.10 -11.14 -4.24
C ALA A 88 11.68 -10.05 -5.23
N SER A 89 12.66 -9.33 -5.79
CA SER A 89 12.48 -8.39 -6.91
C SER A 89 12.05 -9.13 -8.18
N LYS A 90 10.87 -8.82 -8.74
CA LYS A 90 10.43 -9.32 -10.07
C LYS A 90 10.46 -8.20 -11.11
N GLU A 91 10.62 -8.58 -12.38
CA GLU A 91 10.63 -7.69 -13.54
C GLU A 91 9.27 -7.00 -13.73
N HIS A 92 9.30 -5.75 -14.17
CA HIS A 92 8.12 -4.90 -14.38
C HIS A 92 7.47 -5.18 -15.74
N GLU A 93 6.18 -5.52 -15.73
CA GLU A 93 5.25 -5.16 -16.81
C GLU A 93 4.34 -4.04 -16.30
N LYS A 94 4.20 -2.98 -17.10
CA LYS A 94 3.71 -1.66 -16.67
C LYS A 94 2.19 -1.57 -16.81
N ASP A 95 1.44 -2.06 -15.83
CA ASP A 95 0.09 -1.58 -15.57
C ASP A 95 0.04 -0.95 -14.17
N SER A 96 0.04 0.38 -14.13
CA SER A 96 0.03 1.13 -12.87
C SER A 96 -1.30 0.89 -12.15
N LEU A 97 -1.22 0.38 -10.91
CA LEU A 97 -2.37 0.16 -10.01
C LEU A 97 -3.28 1.39 -9.92
N VAL A 98 -2.73 2.59 -10.10
CA VAL A 98 -3.45 3.86 -10.21
C VAL A 98 -4.53 3.87 -11.31
N HIS A 99 -4.24 3.36 -12.51
CA HIS A 99 -5.22 3.33 -13.60
C HIS A 99 -6.35 2.34 -13.32
N LEU A 100 -6.02 1.21 -12.70
CA LEU A 100 -7.03 0.24 -12.29
C LEU A 100 -7.88 0.77 -11.12
N ALA A 101 -7.26 1.49 -10.18
CA ALA A 101 -7.96 2.15 -9.07
C ALA A 101 -8.88 3.28 -9.54
N GLU A 102 -8.46 4.08 -10.52
CA GLU A 102 -9.31 5.07 -11.19
C GLU A 102 -10.55 4.41 -11.80
N ALA A 103 -10.37 3.34 -12.56
CA ALA A 103 -11.45 2.67 -13.28
C ALA A 103 -12.42 1.92 -12.36
N ILE A 104 -11.91 1.32 -11.26
CA ILE A 104 -12.70 0.44 -10.39
C ILE A 104 -13.22 1.16 -9.14
N ILE A 105 -12.51 2.16 -8.64
CA ILE A 105 -12.79 2.78 -7.33
C ILE A 105 -13.36 4.18 -7.49
N ASP A 106 -12.57 5.15 -7.97
CA ASP A 106 -12.94 6.56 -8.00
C ASP A 106 -11.95 7.39 -8.85
N PRO A 107 -12.40 8.42 -9.60
CA PRO A 107 -11.50 9.35 -10.30
C PRO A 107 -10.48 10.06 -9.40
N TYR A 108 -10.74 10.20 -8.09
CA TYR A 108 -9.80 10.73 -7.09
C TYR A 108 -8.42 10.08 -7.16
N TYR A 109 -8.35 8.80 -7.52
CA TYR A 109 -7.08 8.05 -7.58
C TYR A 109 -6.16 8.53 -8.72
N ARG A 110 -6.69 9.20 -9.75
CA ARG A 110 -5.93 9.74 -10.88
C ARG A 110 -4.85 10.72 -10.43
N ASP A 111 -5.22 11.65 -9.55
CA ASP A 111 -4.36 12.78 -9.17
C ASP A 111 -3.48 12.47 -7.95
N MET A 112 -3.53 11.25 -7.42
CA MET A 112 -2.80 10.92 -6.20
C MET A 112 -1.28 10.99 -6.36
N LYS A 113 -0.77 10.68 -7.56
CA LYS A 113 0.65 10.85 -7.93
C LYS A 113 1.03 12.31 -8.22
N ASP A 114 0.08 13.12 -8.68
CA ASP A 114 0.30 14.50 -9.10
C ASP A 114 0.08 15.52 -7.97
N SER A 115 -0.58 15.12 -6.87
CA SER A 115 -0.75 15.96 -5.66
C SER A 115 0.55 16.21 -4.88
N SER A 116 1.64 15.54 -5.27
CA SER A 116 2.98 15.80 -4.78
C SER A 116 3.57 17.03 -5.48
N ASN A 117 3.73 18.15 -4.77
CA ASN A 117 4.47 19.34 -5.24
C ASN A 117 5.99 19.09 -5.45
N LYS A 118 6.45 17.83 -5.45
CA LYS A 118 7.86 17.46 -5.60
C LYS A 118 8.13 16.98 -7.01
N ASP A 119 9.33 17.31 -7.50
CA ASP A 119 9.88 16.74 -8.72
C ASP A 119 9.81 15.20 -8.71
N LYS A 120 9.47 14.58 -9.84
CA LYS A 120 9.25 13.13 -9.94
C LYS A 120 10.51 12.34 -9.57
N CYS A 121 11.70 12.79 -9.96
CA CYS A 121 12.94 12.11 -9.60
C CYS A 121 13.24 12.26 -8.09
N ALA A 122 12.97 13.43 -7.52
CA ALA A 122 13.08 13.67 -6.08
C ALA A 122 12.11 12.80 -5.26
N TRP A 123 10.88 12.59 -5.76
CA TRP A 123 9.89 11.71 -5.13
C TRP A 123 10.36 10.26 -5.09
N HIS A 124 10.79 9.70 -6.23
CA HIS A 124 11.25 8.30 -6.27
C HIS A 124 12.57 8.08 -5.51
N SER A 125 13.41 9.11 -5.41
CA SER A 125 14.65 9.03 -4.62
C SER A 125 14.38 8.98 -3.11
N ALA A 126 13.25 9.56 -2.65
CA ALA A 126 12.90 9.62 -1.24
C ALA A 126 12.62 8.24 -0.62
N TRP A 127 12.31 7.22 -1.42
CA TRP A 127 12.12 5.85 -0.93
C TRP A 127 13.37 5.24 -0.30
N MET A 128 14.56 5.78 -0.59
CA MET A 128 15.83 5.33 -0.01
C MET A 128 16.19 6.09 1.28
N GLU A 129 15.41 7.09 1.66
CA GLU A 129 15.66 7.98 2.79
C GLU A 129 14.52 7.88 3.81
N LYS A 130 14.71 8.44 5.02
CA LYS A 130 13.64 8.46 6.01
C LYS A 130 12.42 9.21 5.45
N LEU A 131 11.31 8.49 5.28
CA LEU A 131 10.09 9.04 4.70
C LEU A 131 9.51 10.18 5.54
N ASP A 132 9.05 11.21 4.85
CA ASP A 132 8.21 12.25 5.44
C ASP A 132 6.74 11.81 5.53
N LYS A 133 5.92 12.65 6.16
CA LYS A 133 4.49 12.38 6.34
C LYS A 133 3.76 12.18 5.01
N ALA A 134 4.13 12.92 3.95
CA ALA A 134 3.45 12.83 2.66
C ALA A 134 3.69 11.48 1.99
N HIS A 135 4.92 10.97 2.01
CA HIS A 135 5.24 9.65 1.47
C HIS A 135 4.57 8.52 2.26
N VAL A 136 4.54 8.64 3.60
CA VAL A 136 3.83 7.66 4.45
C VAL A 136 2.33 7.65 4.16
N VAL A 137 1.72 8.84 4.00
CA VAL A 137 0.30 8.98 3.63
C VAL A 137 0.02 8.36 2.26
N TYR A 138 0.86 8.67 1.27
CA TYR A 138 0.72 8.13 -0.08
C TYR A 138 0.79 6.59 -0.08
N ALA A 139 1.85 6.04 0.51
CA ALA A 139 2.06 4.60 0.64
C ALA A 139 0.90 3.90 1.36
N ALA A 140 0.38 4.51 2.42
CA ALA A 140 -0.75 3.96 3.15
C ALA A 140 -2.04 3.94 2.32
N LYS A 141 -2.28 5.01 1.54
CA LYS A 141 -3.43 5.08 0.64
C LYS A 141 -3.33 4.01 -0.44
N GLU A 142 -2.17 3.78 -1.06
CA GLU A 142 -2.04 2.74 -2.08
C GLU A 142 -2.31 1.33 -1.55
N ALA A 143 -1.81 0.98 -0.35
CA ALA A 143 -2.14 -0.30 0.27
C ALA A 143 -3.66 -0.44 0.49
N TYR A 144 -4.31 0.58 1.06
CA TYR A 144 -5.76 0.56 1.28
C TYR A 144 -6.55 0.52 -0.04
N THR A 145 -6.08 1.22 -1.07
CA THR A 145 -6.66 1.22 -2.41
C THR A 145 -6.75 -0.21 -2.94
N SER A 146 -5.64 -0.95 -2.92
CA SER A 146 -5.60 -2.34 -3.38
C SER A 146 -6.55 -3.25 -2.59
N TYR A 147 -6.67 -3.03 -1.27
CA TYR A 147 -7.61 -3.75 -0.41
C TYR A 147 -9.07 -3.45 -0.77
N ASP A 148 -9.43 -2.17 -0.95
CA ASP A 148 -10.80 -1.74 -1.27
C ASP A 148 -11.21 -2.15 -2.69
N MET A 149 -10.29 -2.15 -3.65
CA MET A 149 -10.53 -2.64 -5.02
C MET A 149 -11.06 -4.07 -5.01
N TYR A 150 -10.38 -4.97 -4.30
CA TYR A 150 -10.79 -6.37 -4.26
C TYR A 150 -12.20 -6.51 -3.67
N ARG A 151 -12.48 -5.80 -2.58
CA ARG A 151 -13.81 -5.82 -1.94
C ARG A 151 -14.90 -5.37 -2.91
N ARG A 152 -14.67 -4.29 -3.66
CA ARG A 152 -15.60 -3.80 -4.69
C ARG A 152 -15.79 -4.80 -5.81
N ILE A 153 -14.72 -5.46 -6.27
CA ILE A 153 -14.82 -6.53 -7.28
C ILE A 153 -15.71 -7.67 -6.78
N ILE A 154 -15.58 -8.09 -5.53
CA ILE A 154 -16.44 -9.14 -4.96
C ILE A 154 -17.89 -8.69 -4.84
N ASP A 155 -18.15 -7.45 -4.42
CA ASP A 155 -19.51 -6.94 -4.33
C ASP A 155 -20.14 -6.77 -5.73
N MET A 156 -19.37 -6.31 -6.73
CA MET A 156 -19.79 -6.30 -8.13
C MET A 156 -20.12 -7.71 -8.63
N ARG A 157 -19.25 -8.71 -8.38
CA ARG A 157 -19.51 -10.11 -8.75
C ARG A 157 -20.85 -10.61 -8.20
N LYS A 158 -21.20 -10.29 -6.97
CA LYS A 158 -22.49 -10.68 -6.38
C LYS A 158 -23.69 -10.01 -7.06
N SER A 159 -23.54 -8.77 -7.52
CA SER A 159 -24.61 -8.09 -8.27
C SER A 159 -24.81 -8.64 -9.69
N LEU A 160 -23.78 -9.22 -10.28
CA LEU A 160 -23.81 -9.81 -11.63
C LEU A 160 -24.33 -11.26 -11.65
N LEU A 161 -24.27 -11.95 -10.52
CA LEU A 161 -24.87 -13.28 -10.40
C LEU A 161 -26.39 -13.13 -10.31
N PRO A 162 -27.17 -13.90 -11.09
CA PRO A 162 -28.62 -13.86 -10.98
C PRO A 162 -29.01 -14.17 -9.54
N GLN A 163 -29.86 -13.30 -8.97
CA GLN A 163 -30.42 -13.44 -7.64
C GLN A 163 -31.45 -14.58 -7.59
N ASN A 164 -31.20 -15.80 -8.10
CA ASN A 164 -32.25 -16.82 -8.17
C ASN A 164 -31.70 -18.26 -8.10
N SER A 165 -31.95 -18.95 -6.97
CA SER A 165 -32.72 -20.22 -6.88
C SER A 165 -32.78 -20.69 -5.42
#